data_AF-A0A1I5TJG5-F1
#
_entry.id   AF-A0A1I5TJG5-F1
#
_cell.length_a   1.000
_cell.length_b   1.000
_cell.length_c   1.000
_cell.angle_alpha   90.00
_cell.angle_beta   90.00
_cell.angle_gamma   90.00
#
_symmetry.space_group_name_H-M   'P 1'
#
loop_
_entity.id
_entity.type
_entity.pdbx_description
1 polymer ?
#
loop_
_entity_poly.entity_id
_entity_poly.type
_entity_poly.pdbx_seq_one_letter_code
_entity_poly.pdbx_strand_id
1 'polypeptide(L)'
;MPTDFTADKPLSELLDLAFEVLGVHCDPGENFFDHGDSMAAARLCTLAARRHGWTITPRDLFAWTSFTLLAGVIEREESERGTTAAQGAD
;
A
#
# COMPACT_ATOMS: atom_id res chain seq x y z
N MET A 1 23.80 -11.00 -9.69
CA MET A 1 23.71 -10.37 -8.36
C MET A 1 22.24 -10.38 -7.98
N PRO A 2 21.83 -10.87 -6.79
CA PRO A 2 20.46 -10.69 -6.35
C PRO A 2 20.39 -9.28 -5.75
N THR A 3 19.83 -8.33 -6.48
CA THR A 3 19.38 -7.08 -5.88
C THR A 3 18.15 -7.41 -5.06
N ASP A 4 18.35 -7.44 -3.74
CA ASP A 4 17.30 -7.54 -2.74
C ASP A 4 16.51 -6.22 -2.74
N PHE A 5 15.59 -6.08 -3.70
CA PHE A 5 14.67 -4.94 -3.87
C PHE A 5 13.38 -5.15 -3.06
N THR A 6 13.48 -5.64 -1.82
CA THR A 6 12.26 -5.91 -1.04
C THR A 6 11.57 -4.60 -0.60
N ALA A 7 12.30 -3.48 -0.48
CA ALA A 7 11.75 -2.17 -0.10
C ALA A 7 10.98 -1.43 -1.22
N ASP A 8 11.30 -1.69 -2.50
CA ASP A 8 10.59 -1.05 -3.63
C ASP A 8 9.27 -1.75 -3.98
N LYS A 9 9.09 -2.99 -3.53
CA LYS A 9 7.94 -3.82 -3.86
C LYS A 9 6.59 -3.27 -3.38
N PRO A 10 6.42 -2.83 -2.11
CA PRO A 10 5.12 -2.30 -1.67
C PRO A 10 4.75 -1.02 -2.41
N LEU A 11 5.73 -0.20 -2.82
CA LEU A 11 5.48 1.01 -3.59
C LEU A 11 4.99 0.71 -5.01
N SER A 12 5.69 -0.16 -5.74
CA SER A 12 5.30 -0.50 -7.12
C SER A 12 3.91 -1.14 -7.17
N GLU A 13 3.65 -2.09 -6.27
CA GLU A 13 2.35 -2.77 -6.19
C GLU A 13 1.24 -1.79 -5.80
N LEU A 14 1.49 -0.87 -4.86
CA LEU A 14 0.52 0.16 -4.50
C LEU A 14 0.16 1.08 -5.68
N LEU A 15 1.15 1.47 -6.49
CA LEU A 15 0.93 2.27 -7.70
C LEU A 15 0.15 1.50 -8.76
N ASP A 16 0.40 0.20 -8.94
CA ASP A 16 -0.37 -0.65 -9.85
C ASP A 16 -1.83 -0.78 -9.41
N LEU A 17 -2.08 -0.95 -8.11
CA LEU A 17 -3.44 -0.96 -7.55
C LEU A 17 -4.13 0.40 -7.72
N ALA A 18 -3.39 1.50 -7.53
CA ALA A 18 -3.91 2.84 -7.74
C ALA A 18 -4.27 3.07 -9.22
N PHE A 19 -3.42 2.62 -10.16
CA PHE A 19 -3.68 2.67 -11.59
C PHE A 19 -4.94 1.89 -11.96
N GLU A 20 -5.15 0.70 -11.40
CA GLU A 20 -6.36 -0.10 -11.66
C GLU A 20 -7.65 0.60 -11.19
N VAL A 21 -7.58 1.35 -10.11
CA VAL A 21 -8.75 2.02 -9.51
C VAL A 21 -9.02 3.40 -10.13
N LEU A 22 -7.96 4.14 -10.45
CA LEU A 22 -8.02 5.52 -10.96
C LEU A 22 -7.97 5.60 -12.49
N GLY A 23 -7.39 4.59 -13.14
CA GLY A 23 -7.17 4.58 -14.59
C GLY A 23 -6.06 5.50 -15.08
N VAL A 24 -5.25 6.06 -14.16
CA VAL A 24 -4.14 6.98 -14.46
C VAL A 24 -2.89 6.57 -13.70
N HIS A 25 -1.72 6.78 -14.30
CA HIS A 25 -0.45 6.55 -13.62
C HIS A 25 -0.18 7.73 -12.68
N CYS A 26 -0.05 7.45 -11.39
CA CYS A 26 0.33 8.43 -10.39
C CYS A 26 1.84 8.36 -10.13
N ASP A 27 2.45 9.48 -9.80
CA ASP A 27 3.84 9.51 -9.36
C ASP A 27 3.96 9.11 -7.87
N PRO A 28 5.08 8.51 -7.43
CA PRO A 28 5.28 8.11 -6.03
C PRO A 28 5.15 9.26 -5.01
N GLY A 29 5.39 10.50 -5.45
CA GLY A 29 5.32 11.71 -4.65
C GLY A 29 3.94 12.36 -4.60
N GLU A 30 2.99 11.90 -5.40
CA GLU A 30 1.64 12.48 -5.50
C GLU A 30 0.69 11.91 -4.45
N ASN A 31 -0.34 12.70 -4.13
CA ASN A 31 -1.42 12.26 -3.27
C ASN A 31 -2.46 11.49 -4.09
N PHE A 32 -2.96 10.37 -3.56
CA PHE A 32 -4.05 9.61 -4.17
C PHE A 32 -5.29 10.47 -4.47
N PHE A 33 -5.62 11.41 -3.58
CA PHE A 33 -6.82 12.26 -3.73
C PHE A 33 -6.68 13.37 -4.76
N ASP A 34 -5.49 13.59 -5.33
CA ASP A 34 -5.32 14.52 -6.44
C ASP A 34 -5.97 13.97 -7.72
N HIS A 35 -6.05 12.63 -7.83
CA HIS A 35 -6.62 11.91 -8.98
C HIS A 35 -7.85 11.08 -8.63
N GLY A 36 -8.13 10.85 -7.34
CA GLY A 36 -9.16 9.95 -6.83
C GLY A 36 -10.16 10.57 -5.85
N ASP A 37 -11.24 9.84 -5.58
CA ASP A 37 -12.26 10.22 -4.60
C ASP A 37 -12.36 9.20 -3.44
N SER A 38 -13.27 9.43 -2.50
CA SER A 38 -13.50 8.53 -1.37
C SER A 38 -13.97 7.13 -1.77
N MET A 39 -14.67 6.98 -2.90
CA MET A 39 -15.07 5.67 -3.41
C MET A 39 -13.87 4.94 -4.01
N ALA A 40 -13.01 5.64 -4.75
CA ALA A 40 -11.75 5.12 -5.25
C ALA A 40 -10.84 4.68 -4.09
N ALA A 41 -10.73 5.48 -3.03
CA ALA A 41 -9.97 5.13 -1.84
C ALA A 41 -10.49 3.83 -1.19
N ALA A 42 -11.81 3.71 -1.01
CA ALA A 42 -12.41 2.49 -0.46
C ALA A 42 -12.19 1.25 -1.36
N ARG A 43 -12.22 1.43 -2.69
CA ARG A 43 -11.90 0.36 -3.65
C ARG A 43 -10.42 -0.05 -3.54
N LEU A 44 -9.51 0.91 -3.46
CA LEU A 44 -8.07 0.67 -3.29
C LEU A 44 -7.81 -0.13 -2.01
N CYS A 45 -8.37 0.29 -0.86
CA CYS A 45 -8.25 -0.45 0.39
C CYS A 45 -8.76 -1.89 0.28
N THR A 46 -9.91 -2.07 -0.38
CA THR A 46 -10.49 -3.41 -0.60
C THR A 46 -9.60 -4.28 -1.50
N LEU A 47 -9.01 -3.70 -2.54
CA LEU A 47 -8.15 -4.42 -3.48
C LEU A 47 -6.80 -4.79 -2.84
N ALA A 48 -6.19 -3.85 -2.12
CA ALA A 48 -4.97 -4.07 -1.34
C ALA A 48 -5.12 -5.20 -0.31
N ALA A 49 -6.24 -5.19 0.44
CA ALA A 49 -6.56 -6.25 1.38
C ALA A 49 -6.77 -7.61 0.68
N ARG A 50 -7.38 -7.64 -0.50
CA ARG A 50 -7.64 -8.89 -1.23
C ARG A 50 -6.41 -9.48 -1.92
N ARG A 51 -5.56 -8.63 -2.51
CA ARG A 51 -4.39 -9.07 -3.29
C ARG A 51 -3.15 -9.33 -2.46
N HIS A 52 -2.89 -8.46 -1.48
CA HIS A 52 -1.68 -8.52 -0.67
C HIS A 52 -1.97 -8.76 0.82
N GLY A 53 -3.25 -8.80 1.22
CA GLY A 53 -3.61 -8.88 2.62
C GLY A 53 -3.32 -7.59 3.39
N TRP A 54 -3.02 -6.47 2.73
CA TRP A 54 -2.63 -5.24 3.42
C TRP A 54 -3.80 -4.60 4.17
N THR A 55 -3.52 -4.08 5.36
CA THR A 55 -4.54 -3.51 6.27
C THR A 55 -4.56 -1.98 6.17
N ILE A 56 -4.78 -1.44 4.96
CA ILE A 56 -4.78 0.00 4.72
C ILE A 56 -6.22 0.53 4.82
N THR A 57 -6.43 1.65 5.51
CA THR A 57 -7.75 2.27 5.61
C THR A 57 -7.83 3.58 4.81
N PRO A 58 -9.04 4.06 4.45
CA PRO A 58 -9.20 5.36 3.82
C PRO A 58 -8.63 6.50 4.67
N ARG A 59 -8.66 6.37 6.01
CA ARG A 59 -8.04 7.33 6.92
C ARG A 59 -6.53 7.43 6.70
N ASP A 60 -5.86 6.31 6.48
CA ASP A 60 -4.41 6.30 6.22
C ASP A 60 -4.12 6.97 4.88
N LEU A 61 -4.92 6.68 3.84
CA LEU A 61 -4.81 7.37 2.56
C LEU A 61 -4.93 8.89 2.71
N PHE A 62 -5.80 9.38 3.60
CA PHE A 62 -5.93 10.82 3.87
C PHE A 62 -4.77 11.39 4.71
N ALA A 63 -4.18 10.59 5.59
CA ALA A 63 -3.09 11.01 6.45
C ALA A 63 -1.76 11.16 5.69
N TRP A 64 -1.58 10.40 4.61
CA TRP A 64 -0.34 10.36 3.84
C TRP A 64 -0.49 11.09 2.51
N THR A 65 0.33 12.12 2.30
CA THR A 65 0.28 12.94 1.07
C THR A 65 1.09 12.37 -0.10
N SER A 66 1.56 11.12 0.00
CA SER A 66 2.40 10.48 -1.01
C SER A 66 2.33 8.96 -0.92
N PHE A 67 2.33 8.29 -2.07
CA PHE A 67 2.42 6.83 -2.17
C PHE A 67 3.68 6.26 -1.52
N THR A 68 4.80 7.00 -1.54
CA THR A 68 6.06 6.60 -0.89
C THR A 68 5.90 6.46 0.63
N LEU A 69 5.19 7.39 1.26
CA LEU A 69 4.93 7.34 2.70
C LEU A 69 4.00 6.18 3.06
N LEU A 70 2.95 5.97 2.25
CA LEU A 70 2.04 4.83 2.38
C LEU A 70 2.78 3.49 2.27
N ALA A 71 3.67 3.34 1.29
CA ALA A 71 4.47 2.13 1.10
C ALA A 71 5.32 1.80 2.33
N GLY A 72 5.96 2.80 2.95
CA GLY A 72 6.73 2.58 4.17
C GLY A 72 5.88 2.14 5.37
N VAL A 73 4.64 2.60 5.46
CA VAL A 73 3.70 2.12 6.50
C VAL A 73 3.31 0.67 6.24
N ILE A 74 2.98 0.32 4.99
CA ILE A 74 2.62 -1.04 4.58
C ILE A 74 3.77 -2.01 4.87
N GLU A 75 5.00 -1.64 4.52
CA GLU A 75 6.21 -2.43 4.76
C GLU A 75 6.42 -2.71 6.25
N ARG A 76 6.22 -1.69 7.10
CA ARG A 76 6.32 -1.83 8.56
C ARG A 76 5.27 -2.79 9.11
N GLU A 77 4.01 -2.63 8.70
CA GLU A 77 2.91 -3.51 9.12
C GLU A 77 3.14 -4.96 8.65
N GLU A 78 3.66 -5.16 7.44
CA GLU A 78 3.98 -6.49 6.90
C GLU A 78 5.12 -7.15 7.70
N SER A 79 6.16 -6.39 8.04
CA SER A 79 7.29 -6.85 8.87
C SER A 79 6.84 -7.26 10.28
N GLU A 80 5.91 -6.49 10.88
CA GLU A 80 5.34 -6.78 12.20
C GLU A 80 4.43 -8.03 12.17
N ARG A 81 3.68 -8.26 11.08
CA ARG A 81 2.87 -9.48 10.89
C ARG A 81 3.71 -10.74 10.72
N GLY A 82 4.83 -10.66 9.99
CA GLY A 82 5.76 -11.78 9.82
C GLY A 82 6.38 -12.25 11.14
N THR A 83 6.63 -11.31 12.07
CA THR A 83 7.22 -11.60 13.39
C THR A 83 6.20 -12.22 14.35
N THR A 84 4.94 -11.77 14.32
CA THR A 84 3.89 -12.27 15.22
C THR A 84 3.44 -13.69 14.89
N ALA A 85 3.40 -14.06 13.60
CA ALA A 85 3.04 -15.42 13.16
C ALA A 85 4.04 -16.51 13.64
N ALA A 86 5.27 -16.14 13.97
CA ALA A 86 6.29 -17.05 14.47
C ALA A 86 6.21 -17.32 15.99
N GLN A 87 5.44 -16.53 16.77
CA GLN A 87 5.41 -16.59 18.24
C GLN A 87 4.19 -17.32 18.84
N GLY A 88 3.32 -17.91 18.01
CA GLY A 88 2.05 -18.54 18.44
C GLY A 88 2.05 -20.06 18.56
N ALA A 89 3.21 -20.71 18.65
CA ALA A 89 3.33 -22.15 18.84
C ALA A 89 4.18 -22.44 20.09
N ASP A 90 3.58 -22.32 21.27
CA ASP A 90 4.08 -22.87 22.54
C ASP A 90 2.92 -23.53 23.30
#